data_AF-A0A523S083-F1
#
_entry.id   AF-A0A523S083-F1
#
_cell.length_a   1.000
_cell.length_b   1.000
_cell.length_c   1.000
_cell.angle_alpha   90.00
_cell.angle_beta   90.00
_cell.angle_gamma   90.00
#
_symmetry.space_group_name_H-M   'P 1'
#
loop_
_entity.id
_entity.type
_entity.pdbx_description
1 polymer ?
#
loop_
_entity_poly.entity_id
_entity_poly.type
_entity_poly.pdbx_seq_one_letter_code
_entity_poly.pdbx_strand_id
1 'polypeptide(L)'
;MQIDEIIQNITLLLEPPAIYFVALLVVLIVIGAAIRRRPRGPAGPPIIKRMSKMMSRIEKGKPIKDAPVKSRQEIITERFEEKMLAVGLQPSTYSGLIPTSRTPLAKYLLDHGVAESTTDAIVSELSGLESKEAVKEILEAAAESEGVSFTSVELDMAKQLALEEWLRSRRRTSSEE
;
A
#
# COMPACT_ATOMS: atom_id res chain seq x y z
N MET A 1 71.91 23.80 18.62
CA MET A 1 71.68 23.85 17.15
C MET A 1 70.29 23.39 16.76
N GLN A 2 69.92 22.09 16.81
CA GLN A 2 68.56 21.67 16.39
C GLN A 2 67.42 22.26 17.24
N ILE A 3 67.63 22.43 18.55
CA ILE A 3 66.61 23.01 19.44
C ILE A 3 66.40 24.50 19.14
N ASP A 4 67.47 25.22 18.82
CA ASP A 4 67.40 26.65 18.48
C ASP A 4 66.68 26.89 17.15
N GLU A 5 66.87 25.99 16.17
CA GLU A 5 66.14 26.01 14.88
C GLU A 5 64.64 25.75 15.08
N ILE A 6 64.26 24.82 15.96
CA ILE A 6 62.85 24.56 16.27
C ILE A 6 62.21 25.78 16.94
N ILE A 7 62.91 26.41 17.88
CA ILE A 7 62.41 27.61 18.57
C ILE A 7 62.29 28.78 17.60
N GLN A 8 63.28 29.00 16.72
CA GLN A 8 63.22 30.04 15.69
C GLN A 8 62.09 29.82 14.69
N ASN A 9 61.82 28.57 14.29
CA ASN A 9 60.70 28.27 13.40
C ASN A 9 59.34 28.51 14.06
N ILE A 10 59.23 28.27 15.37
CA ILE A 10 57.99 28.55 16.12
C ILE A 10 57.78 30.05 16.30
N THR A 11 58.83 30.83 16.57
CA THR A 11 58.71 32.30 16.68
C THR A 11 58.44 32.96 15.33
N LEU A 12 59.01 32.47 14.23
CA LEU A 12 58.70 32.94 12.87
C LEU A 12 57.23 32.66 12.50
N LEU A 13 56.67 31.55 12.99
CA LEU A 13 55.25 31.22 12.81
C LEU A 13 54.31 32.16 13.60
N LEU A 14 54.84 32.84 14.62
CA LEU A 14 54.11 33.76 15.51
C LEU A 14 54.28 35.23 15.10
N GLU A 15 54.95 35.51 13.98
CA GLU A 15 54.97 36.85 13.40
C GLU A 15 53.59 37.19 12.77
N PRO A 16 53.15 38.45 12.85
CA PRO A 16 51.84 38.88 12.35
C PRO A 16 51.48 38.40 10.93
N PRO A 17 52.37 38.46 9.92
CA PRO A 17 52.03 37.99 8.57
C PRO A 17 51.84 36.47 8.46
N ALA A 18 52.61 35.66 9.20
CA ALA A 18 52.56 34.20 9.13
C ALA A 18 51.24 33.64 9.69
N ILE A 19 50.72 34.25 10.76
CA ILE A 19 49.44 33.88 11.38
C ILE A 19 48.28 34.01 10.38
N TYR A 20 48.28 35.04 9.53
CA TYR A 20 47.23 35.21 8.51
C TYR A 20 47.24 34.10 7.47
N PHE A 21 48.41 33.62 7.04
CA PHE A 21 48.51 32.51 6.08
C PHE A 21 48.00 31.19 6.69
N VAL A 22 48.36 30.90 7.94
CA VAL A 22 47.88 29.70 8.64
C VAL A 22 46.36 29.77 8.83
N ALA A 23 45.83 30.93 9.23
CA ALA A 23 44.39 31.13 9.38
C ALA A 23 43.63 30.94 8.06
N LEU A 24 44.16 31.48 6.94
CA LEU A 24 43.56 31.32 5.62
C LEU A 24 43.55 29.85 5.17
N LEU A 25 44.63 29.11 5.45
CA LEU A 25 44.73 27.69 5.14
C LEU A 25 43.72 26.87 5.95
N VAL A 26 43.56 27.16 7.24
CA VAL A 26 42.52 26.54 8.08
C VAL A 26 41.12 26.84 7.54
N VAL A 27 40.83 28.09 7.15
CA VAL A 27 39.55 28.47 6.55
C VAL A 27 39.29 27.69 5.25
N LEU A 28 40.30 27.55 4.37
CA LEU A 28 40.17 26.76 3.15
C LEU A 28 39.93 25.28 3.43
N ILE A 29 40.60 24.69 4.42
CA ILE A 29 40.35 23.30 4.83
C ILE A 29 38.92 23.14 5.35
N VAL A 30 38.44 24.08 6.18
CA VAL A 30 37.08 24.05 6.73
C VAL A 30 36.04 24.18 5.61
N ILE A 31 36.24 25.10 4.66
CA ILE A 31 35.36 25.26 3.48
C ILE A 31 35.37 23.98 2.63
N GLY A 32 36.56 23.43 2.34
CA GLY A 32 36.70 22.19 1.59
C GLY A 32 36.01 21.00 2.27
N ALA A 33 36.15 20.88 3.59
CA ALA A 33 35.46 19.87 4.39
C ALA A 33 33.94 20.07 4.40
N ALA A 34 33.47 21.31 4.51
CA ALA A 34 32.04 21.64 4.48
C ALA A 34 31.40 21.31 3.12
N ILE A 35 32.08 21.62 2.01
CA ILE A 35 31.62 21.28 0.66
C ILE A 35 31.59 19.76 0.46
N ARG A 36 32.60 19.03 0.95
CA ARG A 36 32.64 17.56 0.86
C ARG A 36 31.56 16.86 1.70
N ARG A 37 31.15 17.47 2.81
CA ARG A 37 30.07 16.97 3.67
C ARG A 37 28.67 17.26 3.15
N ARG A 38 28.51 18.10 2.11
CA ARG A 38 27.18 18.27 1.50
C ARG A 38 26.73 16.95 0.89
N PRO A 39 25.56 16.41 1.28
CA PRO A 39 25.04 15.19 0.69
C PRO A 39 24.82 15.43 -0.81
N ARG A 40 25.62 14.77 -1.66
CA ARG A 40 25.43 14.71 -3.12
C ARG A 40 24.23 13.82 -3.48
N GLY A 41 23.09 14.11 -2.89
CA GLY A 41 21.83 13.44 -3.19
C GLY A 41 20.77 14.49 -3.52
N PRO A 42 19.81 14.16 -4.40
CA PRO A 42 18.70 15.07 -4.71
C PRO A 42 17.99 15.44 -3.41
N ALA A 43 17.94 16.75 -3.14
CA ALA A 43 17.19 17.31 -2.03
C ALA A 43 15.71 17.23 -2.37
N GLY A 44 14.95 16.44 -1.61
CA GLY A 44 13.52 16.31 -1.82
C GLY A 44 12.87 15.20 -1.01
N PRO A 45 11.53 15.18 -0.97
CA PRO A 45 10.73 14.12 -0.38
C PRO A 45 11.17 12.73 -0.87
N PRO A 46 10.96 11.67 -0.07
CA PRO A 46 11.39 10.31 -0.40
C PRO A 46 10.89 9.79 -1.75
N ILE A 47 9.75 10.31 -2.24
CA ILE A 47 9.19 10.00 -3.56
C ILE A 47 10.10 10.50 -4.69
N ILE A 48 10.59 11.75 -4.61
CA ILE A 48 11.46 12.35 -5.63
C ILE A 48 12.78 11.58 -5.72
N LYS A 49 13.34 11.13 -4.58
CA LYS A 49 14.54 10.29 -4.56
C LYS A 49 14.34 8.96 -5.26
N ARG A 50 13.17 8.32 -5.11
CA ARG A 50 12.83 7.07 -5.81
C ARG A 50 12.72 7.30 -7.32
N MET A 51 12.02 8.36 -7.74
CA MET A 51 11.86 8.70 -9.16
C MET A 51 13.21 9.02 -9.83
N SER A 52 14.05 9.84 -9.19
CA SER A 52 15.41 10.16 -9.68
C SER A 52 16.28 8.90 -9.83
N LYS A 53 16.20 7.96 -8.88
CA LYS A 53 16.95 6.70 -8.93
C LYS A 53 16.44 5.76 -10.02
N MET A 54 15.13 5.77 -10.31
CA MET A 54 14.55 5.04 -11.44
C MET A 54 14.98 5.66 -12.77
N MET A 55 14.85 6.98 -12.94
CA MET A 55 15.31 7.70 -14.15
C MET A 55 16.80 7.46 -14.44
N SER A 56 17.67 7.58 -13.43
CA SER A 56 19.10 7.29 -13.60
C SER A 56 19.38 5.84 -14.00
N ARG A 57 18.53 4.87 -13.64
CA ARG A 57 18.69 3.46 -14.04
C ARG A 57 18.25 3.24 -15.48
N ILE A 58 17.17 3.92 -15.90
CA ILE A 58 16.69 3.96 -17.29
C ILE A 58 17.76 4.54 -18.21
N GLU A 59 18.30 5.71 -17.88
CA GLU A 59 19.36 6.37 -18.65
C GLU A 59 20.63 5.51 -18.78
N LYS A 60 20.95 4.71 -17.76
CA LYS A 60 22.11 3.81 -17.75
C LYS A 60 21.84 2.45 -18.40
N GLY A 61 20.67 2.26 -19.03
CA GLY A 61 20.28 1.00 -19.69
C GLY A 61 20.22 -0.20 -18.74
N LYS A 62 20.08 0.04 -17.42
CA LYS A 62 20.00 -1.05 -16.44
C LYS A 62 18.56 -1.57 -16.39
N PRO A 63 18.35 -2.89 -16.31
CA PRO A 63 17.02 -3.44 -16.16
C PRO A 63 16.37 -2.86 -14.91
N ILE A 64 15.21 -2.24 -15.09
CA ILE A 64 14.37 -1.82 -13.99
C ILE A 64 13.79 -3.10 -13.43
N LYS A 65 14.22 -3.46 -12.23
CA LYS A 65 13.52 -4.48 -11.46
C LYS A 65 12.21 -3.81 -11.03
N ASP A 66 11.12 -4.12 -11.73
CA ASP A 66 9.81 -3.59 -11.38
C ASP A 66 9.58 -3.84 -9.90
N ALA A 67 9.18 -2.79 -9.18
CA ALA A 67 8.78 -2.97 -7.80
C ALA A 67 7.59 -3.95 -7.82
N PRO A 68 7.57 -4.98 -6.94
CA PRO A 68 6.44 -5.89 -6.90
C PRO A 68 5.19 -5.03 -6.64
N VAL A 69 4.31 -5.01 -7.63
CA VAL A 69 3.05 -4.25 -7.54
C VAL A 69 2.17 -5.07 -6.61
N LYS A 70 2.00 -4.59 -5.38
CA LYS A 70 1.12 -5.25 -4.41
C LYS A 70 -0.30 -5.27 -4.96
N SER A 71 -0.99 -6.40 -4.80
CA SER A 71 -2.40 -6.49 -5.18
C SER A 71 -3.26 -5.58 -4.28
N ARG A 72 -4.46 -5.20 -4.75
CA ARG A 72 -5.40 -4.44 -3.91
C ARG A 72 -5.68 -5.17 -2.59
N GLN A 73 -5.82 -6.49 -2.64
CA GLN A 73 -6.08 -7.31 -1.47
C GLN A 73 -4.90 -7.34 -0.50
N GLU A 74 -3.66 -7.36 -0.99
CA GLU A 74 -2.47 -7.25 -0.14
C GLU A 74 -2.39 -5.90 0.56
N ILE A 75 -2.71 -4.81 -0.14
CA ILE A 75 -2.72 -3.46 0.46
C ILE A 75 -3.81 -3.36 1.54
N ILE A 76 -5.00 -3.91 1.27
CA ILE A 76 -6.09 -3.97 2.25
C ILE A 76 -5.67 -4.80 3.46
N THR A 77 -5.00 -5.93 3.22
CA THR A 77 -4.51 -6.84 4.26
C THR A 77 -3.51 -6.16 5.18
N GLU A 78 -2.48 -5.56 4.61
CA GLU A 78 -1.47 -4.80 5.36
C GLU A 78 -2.10 -3.69 6.22
N ARG A 79 -3.01 -2.89 5.65
CA ARG A 79 -3.65 -1.79 6.38
C ARG A 79 -4.53 -2.24 7.54
N PHE A 80 -5.22 -3.36 7.40
CA PHE A 80 -6.06 -3.88 8.47
C PHE A 80 -5.23 -4.55 9.55
N GLU A 81 -4.18 -5.27 9.20
CA GLU A 81 -3.22 -5.81 10.17
C GLU A 81 -2.60 -4.69 11.01
N GLU A 82 -2.16 -3.60 10.36
CA GLU A 82 -1.65 -2.40 11.04
C GLU A 82 -2.67 -1.83 12.04
N LYS A 83 -3.94 -1.71 11.63
CA LYS A 83 -5.01 -1.18 12.49
C LYS A 83 -5.38 -2.13 13.64
N MET A 84 -5.41 -3.42 13.40
CA MET A 84 -5.67 -4.44 14.42
C MET A 84 -4.60 -4.42 15.50
N LEU A 85 -3.33 -4.38 15.08
CA LEU A 85 -2.20 -4.27 16.00
C LEU A 85 -2.24 -2.96 16.80
N ALA A 86 -2.63 -1.84 16.17
CA ALA A 86 -2.80 -0.57 16.87
C ALA A 86 -3.87 -0.61 17.98
N VAL A 87 -4.84 -1.53 17.88
CA VAL A 87 -5.90 -1.75 18.87
C VAL A 87 -5.57 -2.94 19.81
N GLY A 88 -4.40 -3.57 19.64
CA GLY A 88 -3.95 -4.71 20.46
C GLY A 88 -4.62 -6.05 20.11
N LEU A 89 -5.24 -6.15 18.94
CA LEU A 89 -5.85 -7.36 18.43
C LEU A 89 -4.91 -8.08 17.46
N GLN A 90 -4.92 -9.42 17.50
CA GLN A 90 -4.10 -10.24 16.62
C GLN A 90 -4.95 -10.76 15.44
N PRO A 91 -4.53 -10.53 14.18
CA PRO A 91 -5.29 -11.02 13.03
C PRO A 91 -5.31 -12.55 12.98
N SER A 92 -6.50 -13.10 12.75
CA SER A 92 -6.69 -14.53 12.58
C SER A 92 -5.95 -15.02 11.34
N THR A 93 -5.03 -15.95 11.52
CA THR A 93 -4.11 -16.47 10.47
C THR A 93 -4.80 -17.41 9.47
N TYR A 94 -6.12 -17.59 9.57
CA TYR A 94 -6.84 -18.72 8.97
C TYR A 94 -6.97 -18.66 7.43
N SER A 95 -6.75 -17.51 6.79
CA SER A 95 -6.89 -17.40 5.33
C SER A 95 -5.86 -16.51 4.63
N GLY A 96 -4.91 -15.88 5.33
CA GLY A 96 -3.89 -14.98 4.75
C GLY A 96 -4.42 -13.71 4.07
N LEU A 97 -5.73 -13.59 3.86
CA LEU A 97 -6.43 -12.44 3.31
C LEU A 97 -7.66 -12.19 4.18
N ILE A 98 -7.90 -10.94 4.55
CA ILE A 98 -9.07 -10.57 5.34
C ILE A 98 -10.31 -10.75 4.47
N PRO A 99 -11.41 -11.26 5.02
CA PRO A 99 -12.68 -11.27 4.31
C PRO A 99 -13.02 -9.84 3.88
N THR A 100 -13.07 -9.61 2.57
CA THR A 100 -13.78 -8.45 2.03
C THR A 100 -15.19 -8.48 2.61
N SER A 101 -15.72 -7.33 3.00
CA SER A 101 -17.05 -7.22 3.61
C SER A 101 -18.07 -7.97 2.75
N ARG A 102 -18.43 -9.19 3.17
CA ARG A 102 -19.40 -10.01 2.46
C ARG A 102 -20.73 -9.29 2.51
N THR A 103 -21.45 -9.32 1.40
CA THR A 103 -22.77 -8.69 1.33
C THR A 103 -23.74 -9.47 2.25
N PRO A 104 -24.76 -8.83 2.84
CA PRO A 104 -25.79 -9.51 3.63
C PRO A 104 -26.32 -10.82 3.02
N LEU A 105 -26.57 -10.85 1.71
CA LEU A 105 -26.96 -12.03 0.95
C LEU A 105 -25.84 -13.07 0.95
N ALA A 106 -24.61 -12.68 0.63
CA ALA A 106 -23.48 -13.60 0.61
C ALA A 106 -23.32 -14.30 1.97
N LYS A 107 -23.41 -13.53 3.05
CA LYS A 107 -23.39 -14.08 4.41
C LYS A 107 -24.54 -15.04 4.67
N TYR A 108 -25.75 -14.66 4.26
CA TYR A 108 -26.94 -15.51 4.40
C TYR A 108 -26.78 -16.85 3.68
N LEU A 109 -26.34 -16.85 2.43
CA LEU A 109 -26.12 -18.07 1.64
C LEU A 109 -25.11 -19.02 2.31
N LEU A 110 -24.00 -18.48 2.81
CA LEU A 110 -22.98 -19.26 3.52
C LEU A 110 -23.47 -19.84 4.84
N ASP A 111 -24.22 -19.05 5.61
CA ASP A 111 -24.79 -19.48 6.90
C ASP A 111 -25.78 -20.66 6.70
N HIS A 112 -26.40 -20.74 5.51
CA HIS A 112 -27.27 -21.85 5.09
C HIS A 112 -26.53 -22.96 4.32
N GLY A 113 -25.20 -22.99 4.36
CA GLY A 113 -24.39 -24.11 3.85
C GLY A 113 -24.10 -24.08 2.35
N VAL A 114 -24.40 -22.97 1.66
CA VAL A 114 -24.04 -22.80 0.25
C VAL A 114 -22.52 -22.66 0.14
N ALA A 115 -21.92 -23.38 -0.82
CA ALA A 115 -20.49 -23.29 -1.07
C ALA A 115 -20.06 -21.85 -1.40
N GLU A 116 -18.87 -21.45 -0.94
CA GLU A 116 -18.34 -20.09 -1.14
C GLU A 116 -18.23 -19.74 -2.63
N SER A 117 -17.77 -20.69 -3.45
CA SER A 117 -17.70 -20.50 -4.92
C SER A 117 -19.06 -20.22 -5.56
N THR A 118 -20.11 -20.89 -5.07
CA THR A 118 -21.48 -20.72 -5.58
C THR A 118 -22.06 -19.40 -5.10
N THR A 119 -21.77 -19.02 -3.86
CA THR A 119 -22.18 -17.75 -3.27
C THR A 119 -21.58 -16.58 -4.06
N ASP A 120 -20.28 -16.63 -4.34
CA ASP A 120 -19.58 -15.58 -5.09
C ASP A 120 -20.09 -15.49 -6.54
N ALA A 121 -20.39 -16.64 -7.17
CA ALA A 121 -20.98 -16.68 -8.51
C ALA A 121 -22.36 -15.99 -8.53
N ILE A 122 -23.25 -16.32 -7.58
CA ILE A 122 -24.59 -15.72 -7.47
C ILE A 122 -24.49 -14.21 -7.26
N VAL A 123 -23.65 -13.76 -6.33
CA VAL A 123 -23.48 -12.32 -6.02
C VAL A 123 -22.92 -11.57 -7.23
N SER A 124 -21.97 -12.17 -7.95
CA SER A 124 -21.42 -11.59 -9.17
C SER A 124 -22.48 -11.48 -10.27
N GLU A 125 -23.27 -12.53 -10.49
CA GLU A 125 -24.32 -12.55 -11.52
C GLU A 125 -25.45 -11.55 -11.22
N LEU A 126 -25.86 -11.46 -9.96
CA LEU A 126 -26.85 -10.48 -9.49
C LEU A 126 -26.48 -9.04 -9.83
N SER A 127 -25.19 -8.69 -9.76
CA SER A 127 -24.75 -7.34 -10.07
C SER A 127 -24.95 -6.93 -11.54
N GLY A 128 -25.03 -7.90 -12.45
CA GLY A 128 -25.19 -7.67 -13.89
C GLY A 128 -26.63 -7.65 -14.40
N LEU A 129 -27.63 -7.93 -13.54
CA LEU A 129 -29.01 -8.08 -13.98
C LEU A 129 -29.76 -6.76 -14.16
N GLU A 130 -30.66 -6.74 -15.13
CA GLU A 130 -31.47 -5.56 -15.47
C GLU A 130 -32.86 -5.51 -14.85
N SER A 131 -33.40 -6.66 -14.44
CA SER A 131 -34.77 -6.81 -13.96
C SER A 131 -34.81 -7.43 -12.57
N LYS A 132 -35.83 -7.02 -11.79
CA LYS A 132 -36.12 -7.57 -10.46
C LYS A 132 -36.62 -9.01 -10.53
N GLU A 133 -37.34 -9.33 -11.60
CA GLU A 133 -37.83 -10.68 -11.88
C GLU A 133 -36.66 -11.62 -12.13
N ALA A 134 -35.68 -11.19 -12.94
CA ALA A 134 -34.46 -11.96 -13.21
C ALA A 134 -33.66 -12.27 -11.92
N VAL A 135 -33.59 -11.32 -10.97
CA VAL A 135 -32.95 -11.54 -9.66
C VAL A 135 -33.60 -12.69 -8.89
N LYS A 136 -34.94 -12.78 -8.92
CA LYS A 136 -35.67 -13.85 -8.24
C LYS A 136 -35.51 -15.18 -8.95
N GLU A 137 -35.58 -15.19 -10.28
CA GLU A 137 -35.44 -16.39 -11.10
C GLU A 137 -34.07 -17.05 -10.92
N ILE A 138 -32.98 -16.27 -10.88
CA ILE A 138 -31.64 -16.82 -10.61
C ILE A 138 -31.57 -17.49 -9.25
N LEU A 139 -32.20 -16.91 -8.23
CA LEU A 139 -32.22 -17.49 -6.89
C LEU A 139 -33.09 -18.75 -6.80
N GLU A 140 -34.19 -18.80 -7.55
CA GLU A 140 -34.99 -20.03 -7.68
C GLU A 140 -34.19 -21.13 -8.38
N ALA A 141 -33.55 -20.81 -9.51
CA ALA A 141 -32.69 -21.75 -10.22
C ALA A 141 -31.49 -22.22 -9.38
N ALA A 142 -30.90 -21.33 -8.59
CA ALA A 142 -29.81 -21.67 -7.67
C ALA A 142 -30.28 -22.56 -6.51
N ALA A 143 -31.51 -22.38 -6.05
CA ALA A 143 -32.12 -23.22 -5.01
C ALA A 143 -32.49 -24.62 -5.51
N GLU A 144 -32.72 -24.78 -6.81
CA GLU A 144 -32.94 -26.09 -7.45
C GLU A 144 -31.63 -26.83 -7.79
N SER A 145 -30.48 -26.14 -7.68
CA SER A 145 -29.17 -26.71 -7.96
C SER A 145 -28.69 -27.68 -6.88
N GLU A 146 -27.95 -28.72 -7.28
CA GLU A 146 -27.38 -29.69 -6.35
C GLU A 146 -26.43 -29.01 -5.34
N GLY A 147 -26.72 -29.19 -4.05
CA GLY A 147 -25.90 -28.67 -2.96
C GLY A 147 -26.46 -27.42 -2.26
N VAL A 148 -27.63 -26.93 -2.65
CA VAL A 148 -28.34 -25.83 -1.97
C VAL A 148 -29.70 -26.36 -1.51
N SER A 149 -29.91 -26.50 -0.21
CA SER A 149 -31.21 -26.90 0.34
C SER A 149 -31.83 -25.73 1.11
N PHE A 150 -32.67 -24.95 0.45
CA PHE A 150 -33.48 -23.94 1.12
C PHE A 150 -34.86 -24.50 1.46
N THR A 151 -35.34 -24.21 2.66
CA THR A 151 -36.78 -24.25 2.95
C THR A 151 -37.49 -23.13 2.20
N SER A 152 -38.82 -23.24 2.01
CA SER A 152 -39.60 -22.20 1.33
C SER A 152 -39.44 -20.81 1.98
N VAL A 153 -39.33 -20.76 3.31
CA VAL A 153 -39.14 -19.53 4.08
C VAL A 153 -37.74 -18.93 3.87
N GLU A 154 -36.71 -19.77 3.87
CA GLU A 154 -35.33 -19.32 3.64
C GLU A 154 -35.12 -18.82 2.22
N LEU A 155 -35.77 -19.47 1.24
CA LEU A 155 -35.75 -19.04 -0.14
C LEU A 155 -36.39 -17.65 -0.32
N ASP A 156 -37.53 -17.42 0.33
CA ASP A 156 -38.19 -16.11 0.29
C ASP A 156 -37.35 -15.01 0.95
N MET A 157 -36.67 -15.34 2.06
CA MET A 157 -35.73 -14.43 2.72
C MET A 157 -34.51 -14.13 1.83
N ALA A 158 -33.93 -15.14 1.18
CA ALA A 158 -32.83 -14.97 0.23
C ALA A 158 -33.24 -14.06 -0.95
N LYS A 159 -34.44 -14.25 -1.50
CA LYS A 159 -35.01 -13.39 -2.55
C LYS A 159 -35.13 -11.95 -2.10
N GLN A 160 -35.61 -11.70 -0.88
CA GLN A 160 -35.73 -10.34 -0.34
C GLN A 160 -34.35 -9.68 -0.20
N LEU A 161 -33.39 -10.38 0.42
CA LEU A 161 -32.02 -9.87 0.60
C LEU A 161 -31.35 -9.57 -0.75
N ALA A 162 -31.55 -10.42 -1.75
CA ALA A 162 -30.99 -10.21 -3.07
C ALA A 162 -31.58 -9.00 -3.80
N LEU A 163 -32.89 -8.78 -3.68
CA LEU A 163 -33.53 -7.58 -4.22
C LEU A 163 -33.01 -6.31 -3.56
N GLU A 164 -32.81 -6.32 -2.24
CA GLU A 164 -32.25 -5.19 -1.51
C GLU A 164 -30.81 -4.88 -1.94
N GLU A 165 -29.99 -5.91 -2.14
CA GLU A 165 -28.63 -5.76 -2.63
C GLU A 165 -28.56 -5.26 -4.06
N TRP A 166 -29.39 -5.80 -4.94
CA TRP A 166 -29.51 -5.36 -6.32
C TRP A 166 -29.98 -3.89 -6.40
N LEU A 167 -30.94 -3.50 -5.57
CA LEU A 167 -31.36 -2.09 -5.47
C LEU A 167 -30.22 -1.19 -4.95
N ARG A 168 -29.45 -1.68 -4.00
CA ARG A 168 -28.31 -0.93 -3.42
C ARG A 168 -27.17 -0.79 -4.43
N SER A 169 -26.88 -1.81 -5.23
CA SER A 169 -25.85 -1.75 -6.28
C SER A 169 -26.24 -0.74 -7.37
N ARG A 170 -27.49 -0.76 -7.83
CA ARG A 170 -28.03 0.20 -8.81
C ARG A 170 -27.99 1.65 -8.35
N ARG A 171 -28.27 1.92 -7.07
CA ARG A 171 -28.19 3.28 -6.50
C ARG A 171 -26.76 3.81 -6.47
N ARG A 172 -25.76 2.93 -6.28
CA ARG A 172 -24.35 3.32 -6.29
C ARG A 172 -23.88 3.67 -7.69
N THR A 173 -24.21 2.86 -8.69
CA THR A 173 -23.85 3.14 -10.09
C THR A 173 -24.50 4.43 -10.61
N SER A 174 -25.75 4.73 -10.23
CA SER A 174 -26.40 5.99 -10.61
C SER A 174 -25.84 7.24 -9.91
N SER A 175 -25.05 7.09 -8.85
CA SER A 175 -24.45 8.22 -8.11
C SER A 175 -23.02 8.54 -8.54
N GLU A 176 -22.43 7.68 -9.36
CA GLU A 176 -21.06 7.85 -9.91
C GLU A 176 -21.05 8.40 -11.35
N GLU A 177 -22.23 8.57 -11.96
CA GLU A 177 -22.46 9.32 -13.21
C GLU A 177 -22.84 10.78 -12.94
#